data_AF-A0A350AI58-F1
#
_entry.id   AF-A0A350AI58-F1
#
_cell.length_a   1.000
_cell.length_b   1.000
_cell.length_c   1.000
_cell.angle_alpha   90.00
_cell.angle_beta   90.00
_cell.angle_gamma   90.00
#
_symmetry.space_group_name_H-M   'P 1'
#
loop_
_entity.id
_entity.type
_entity.pdbx_description
1 polymer ?
#
loop_
_entity_poly.entity_id
_entity_poly.type
_entity_poly.pdbx_seq_one_letter_code
_entity_poly.pdbx_strand_id
1 'polypeptide(L)'
;FNAALRKPEKYTPGAIVRNVVRLIRGEREAALPSETVQRDRTVAAVQSAITVSNLRQSYVFELTAVTQNAEKSALLANALAEAYIQDQLDVKFAATERATEWLSERVLELQTELETSESRLKEFSSNTDLISPEGLVGLNRWTAPIAWAGVNVSACSASGLSARCFRVLA
;
A
#
# COMPACT_ATOMS: atom_id res chain seq x y z
N PHE A 1 -10.95 -8.23 20.79
CA PHE A 1 -9.54 -7.84 20.91
C PHE A 1 -9.36 -6.99 22.14
N ASN A 2 -10.07 -5.86 22.28
CA ASN A 2 -10.11 -5.15 23.56
C ASN A 2 -10.78 -6.02 24.66
N ALA A 3 -10.04 -6.34 25.72
CA ALA A 3 -10.53 -7.13 26.85
C ALA A 3 -11.36 -6.29 27.82
N ALA A 4 -11.10 -4.98 27.92
CA ALA A 4 -11.81 -4.06 28.81
C ALA A 4 -13.28 -3.86 28.41
N LEU A 5 -13.62 -4.10 27.14
CA LEU A 5 -15.00 -3.99 26.62
C LEU A 5 -15.78 -5.31 26.67
N ARG A 6 -15.20 -6.40 27.18
CA ARG A 6 -15.91 -7.68 27.29
C ARG A 6 -16.89 -7.61 28.45
N LYS A 7 -18.18 -7.86 28.19
CA LYS A 7 -19.18 -8.00 29.26
C LYS A 7 -18.76 -9.16 30.18
N PRO A 8 -18.70 -8.99 31.51
CA PRO A 8 -18.35 -10.08 32.40
C PRO A 8 -19.43 -11.15 32.34
N GLU A 9 -19.04 -12.38 32.03
CA GLU A 9 -19.91 -13.54 32.14
C GLU A 9 -20.26 -13.75 33.61
N LYS A 10 -21.54 -13.65 33.94
CA LYS A 10 -22.01 -13.65 35.34
C LYS A 10 -21.84 -15.01 36.03
N TYR A 11 -21.59 -16.09 35.29
CA TYR A 11 -21.55 -17.46 35.83
C TYR A 11 -20.50 -18.34 35.11
N THR A 12 -19.24 -18.25 35.53
CA THR A 12 -18.19 -19.23 35.16
C THR A 12 -17.54 -19.78 36.45
N PRO A 13 -17.24 -21.09 36.56
CA PRO A 13 -16.66 -21.68 37.77
C PRO A 13 -15.37 -20.99 38.25
N GLY A 14 -14.54 -20.53 37.31
CA GLY A 14 -13.32 -19.76 37.64
C GLY A 14 -13.58 -18.35 38.19
N ALA A 15 -14.75 -17.75 37.94
CA ALA A 15 -15.10 -16.44 38.48
C ALA A 15 -15.45 -16.51 39.98
N ILE A 16 -16.08 -17.60 40.42
CA ILE A 16 -16.43 -17.84 41.83
C ILE A 16 -15.15 -18.00 42.66
N VAL A 17 -14.21 -18.83 42.19
CA VAL A 17 -12.92 -19.04 42.88
C VAL A 17 -12.13 -17.73 42.98
N ARG A 18 -12.08 -16.92 41.91
CA ARG A 18 -11.42 -15.61 41.94
C ARG A 18 -12.07 -14.63 42.92
N ASN A 19 -13.41 -14.62 43.03
CA ASN A 19 -14.11 -13.75 43.97
C ASN A 19 -13.85 -14.12 45.43
N VAL A 20 -13.80 -15.42 45.75
CA VAL A 20 -13.45 -15.91 47.09
C VAL A 20 -12.00 -15.58 47.44
N VAL A 21 -11.06 -15.77 46.50
CA VAL A 21 -9.64 -15.43 46.72
C VAL A 21 -9.44 -13.92 46.89
N ARG A 22 -10.19 -13.07 46.17
CA ARG A 22 -10.16 -11.60 46.34
C ARG A 22 -10.62 -11.15 47.72
N LEU A 23 -11.69 -11.75 48.24
CA LEU A 23 -12.21 -11.44 49.57
C LEU A 23 -11.22 -11.80 50.69
N ILE A 24 -10.40 -12.83 50.49
CA ILE A 24 -9.41 -13.27 51.47
C ILE A 24 -8.09 -12.47 51.37
N ARG A 25 -7.66 -12.10 50.16
CA ARG A 25 -6.37 -11.43 49.95
C ARG A 25 -6.36 -9.91 50.10
N GLY A 26 -7.51 -9.25 50.20
CA GLY A 26 -7.55 -7.79 50.38
C GLY A 26 -6.83 -7.02 49.27
N GLU A 27 -6.93 -7.49 48.02
CA GLU A 27 -6.21 -6.90 46.88
C GLU A 27 -6.89 -5.60 46.41
N ARG A 28 -6.12 -4.50 46.45
CA ARG A 28 -6.44 -3.20 45.87
C ARG A 28 -6.76 -3.36 44.38
N GLU A 29 -7.93 -2.86 43.98
CA GLU A 29 -8.42 -2.83 42.59
C GLU A 29 -7.28 -2.39 41.65
N ALA A 30 -6.83 -3.30 40.78
CA ALA A 30 -5.85 -2.95 39.76
C ALA A 30 -6.47 -1.87 38.87
N ALA A 31 -5.96 -0.64 38.98
CA ALA A 31 -6.42 0.47 38.15
C ALA A 31 -6.34 0.05 36.68
N LEU A 32 -7.40 0.32 35.92
CA LEU A 32 -7.42 0.02 34.49
C LEU A 32 -6.19 0.66 33.84
N PRO A 33 -5.47 -0.08 32.96
CA PRO A 33 -4.33 0.48 32.25
C PRO A 33 -4.77 1.75 31.50
N SER A 34 -3.85 2.69 31.28
CA SER A 34 -4.15 3.91 30.52
C SER A 34 -4.75 3.56 29.16
N GLU A 35 -5.57 4.47 28.62
CA GLU A 35 -6.24 4.29 27.33
C GLU A 35 -5.24 3.91 26.21
N THR A 36 -4.08 4.57 26.19
CA THR A 36 -2.98 4.27 25.27
C THR A 36 -2.53 2.82 25.36
N VAL A 37 -2.28 2.31 26.57
CA VAL A 37 -1.87 0.93 26.81
C VAL A 37 -2.97 -0.06 26.42
N GLN A 38 -4.24 0.28 26.64
CA GLN A 38 -5.36 -0.55 26.20
C GLN A 38 -5.46 -0.61 24.66
N ARG A 39 -5.29 0.54 24.00
CA ARG A 39 -5.30 0.66 22.54
C ARG A 39 -4.15 -0.13 21.92
N ASP A 40 -2.93 0.05 22.41
CA ASP A 40 -1.75 -0.63 21.85
C ASP A 40 -1.81 -2.15 22.05
N ARG A 41 -2.28 -2.62 23.22
CA ARG A 41 -2.56 -4.05 23.44
C ARG A 41 -3.63 -4.58 22.48
N THR A 42 -4.66 -3.79 22.21
CA THR A 42 -5.72 -4.16 21.27
C THR A 42 -5.17 -4.25 19.84
N VAL A 43 -4.34 -3.28 19.44
CA VAL A 43 -3.68 -3.27 18.13
C VAL A 43 -2.77 -4.48 17.98
N ALA A 44 -1.91 -4.77 18.95
CA ALA A 44 -1.04 -5.95 18.94
C ALA A 44 -1.83 -7.25 18.84
N ALA A 45 -2.96 -7.36 19.56
CA ALA A 45 -3.83 -8.53 19.50
C ALA A 45 -4.58 -8.68 18.16
N VAL A 46 -4.85 -7.57 17.45
CA VAL A 46 -5.40 -7.61 16.09
C VAL A 46 -4.31 -8.05 15.11
N GLN A 47 -3.11 -7.48 15.22
CA GLN A 47 -1.98 -7.84 14.37
C GLN A 47 -1.62 -9.32 14.49
N SER A 48 -1.59 -9.87 15.70
CA SER A 48 -1.30 -11.30 15.90
C SER A 48 -2.38 -12.24 15.37
N ALA A 49 -3.60 -11.75 15.15
CA ALA A 49 -4.70 -12.52 14.58
C ALA A 49 -4.70 -12.52 13.04
N ILE A 50 -3.83 -11.74 12.41
CA ILE A 50 -3.73 -11.58 10.97
C ILE A 50 -2.41 -12.18 10.49
N THR A 51 -2.46 -12.92 9.39
CA THR A 51 -1.28 -13.44 8.70
C THR A 51 -1.37 -13.06 7.24
N VAL A 52 -0.25 -12.55 6.70
CA VAL A 52 -0.11 -12.18 5.30
C VAL A 52 1.00 -13.04 4.71
N SER A 53 0.73 -13.68 3.58
CA SER A 53 1.74 -14.41 2.84
C SER A 53 1.60 -14.13 1.34
N ASN A 54 2.69 -14.28 0.60
CA ASN A 54 2.67 -14.19 -0.86
C ASN A 54 2.64 -15.59 -1.46
N LEU A 55 1.74 -15.80 -2.42
CA LEU A 55 1.70 -17.05 -3.16
C LEU A 55 2.88 -17.09 -4.13
N ARG A 56 3.73 -18.11 -3.95
CA ARG A 56 4.97 -18.27 -4.74
C ARG A 56 4.69 -18.12 -6.23
N GLN A 57 5.58 -17.40 -6.91
CA GLN A 57 5.52 -17.15 -8.36
C GLN A 57 4.26 -16.39 -8.81
N SER A 58 3.64 -15.62 -7.91
CA SER A 58 2.49 -14.78 -8.24
C SER A 58 2.53 -13.43 -7.52
N TYR A 59 1.80 -12.46 -8.06
CA TYR A 59 1.55 -11.17 -7.42
C TYR A 59 0.31 -11.19 -6.50
N VAL A 60 -0.09 -12.38 -6.04
CA VAL A 60 -1.26 -12.55 -5.17
C VAL A 60 -0.81 -12.70 -3.72
N PHE A 61 -1.34 -11.84 -2.85
CA PHE A 61 -1.20 -12.00 -1.41
C PHE A 61 -2.39 -12.77 -0.84
N GLU A 62 -2.10 -13.74 0.02
CA GLU A 62 -3.08 -14.41 0.85
C GLU A 62 -3.14 -13.70 2.21
N LEU A 63 -4.30 -13.11 2.51
CA LEU A 63 -4.64 -12.54 3.81
C LEU A 63 -5.52 -13.51 4.59
N THR A 64 -5.08 -13.88 5.79
CA THR A 64 -5.85 -14.73 6.71
C THR A 64 -6.07 -13.98 8.02
N ALA A 65 -7.33 -13.91 8.48
CA ALA A 65 -7.68 -13.36 9.78
C ALA A 65 -8.45 -14.40 10.61
N VAL A 66 -7.94 -14.76 11.78
CA VAL A 66 -8.52 -15.81 12.64
C VAL A 66 -9.09 -15.21 13.90
N THR A 67 -10.40 -15.36 14.11
CA THR A 67 -11.09 -14.91 15.32
C THR A 67 -12.12 -15.94 15.77
N GLN A 68 -12.75 -15.70 16.92
CA GLN A 68 -13.83 -16.56 17.45
C GLN A 68 -15.16 -16.42 16.69
N ASN A 69 -15.28 -15.46 15.75
CA ASN A 69 -16.50 -15.21 14.99
C ASN A 69 -16.15 -15.09 13.48
N ALA A 70 -16.83 -15.86 12.65
CA ALA A 70 -16.56 -15.92 11.21
C ALA A 70 -16.80 -14.58 10.48
N GLU A 71 -17.88 -13.87 10.80
CA GLU A 71 -18.18 -12.55 10.23
C GLU A 71 -17.09 -11.54 10.57
N LYS A 72 -16.62 -11.58 11.82
CA LYS A 72 -15.54 -10.70 12.29
C LYS A 72 -14.22 -10.99 11.58
N SER A 73 -13.90 -12.27 11.36
CA SER A 73 -12.73 -12.67 10.58
C SER A 73 -12.79 -12.12 9.16
N ALA A 74 -13.93 -12.30 8.47
CA ALA A 74 -14.11 -11.79 7.12
C ALA A 74 -13.99 -10.25 7.07
N LEU A 75 -14.61 -9.56 8.02
CA LEU A 75 -14.55 -8.11 8.11
C LEU A 75 -13.12 -7.60 8.29
N LEU A 76 -12.32 -8.23 9.15
CA LEU A 76 -10.92 -7.84 9.35
C LEU A 76 -10.08 -8.03 8.09
N ALA A 77 -10.19 -9.18 7.44
CA ALA A 77 -9.44 -9.47 6.22
C ALA A 77 -9.80 -8.47 5.10
N ASN A 78 -11.10 -8.21 4.91
CA ASN A 78 -11.58 -7.26 3.90
C ASN A 78 -11.15 -5.82 4.21
N ALA A 79 -11.25 -5.40 5.46
CA ALA A 79 -10.86 -4.06 5.87
C ALA A 79 -9.35 -3.82 5.67
N LEU A 80 -8.51 -4.80 5.98
CA LEU A 80 -7.08 -4.69 5.74
C LEU A 80 -6.75 -4.66 4.24
N ALA A 81 -7.42 -5.49 3.43
CA ALA A 81 -7.24 -5.48 1.99
C ALA A 81 -7.62 -4.12 1.38
N GLU A 82 -8.74 -3.54 1.79
CA GLU A 82 -9.17 -2.22 1.32
C GLU A 82 -8.19 -1.12 1.74
N ALA A 83 -7.77 -1.11 3.01
CA ALA A 83 -6.80 -0.13 3.50
C ALA A 83 -5.46 -0.20 2.74
N TYR A 84 -4.99 -1.41 2.44
CA TYR A 84 -3.78 -1.60 1.63
C TYR A 84 -3.97 -1.09 0.19
N ILE A 85 -5.11 -1.37 -0.44
CA ILE A 85 -5.39 -0.87 -1.80
C ILE A 85 -5.32 0.66 -1.84
N GLN A 86 -5.95 1.33 -0.88
CA GLN A 86 -5.94 2.79 -0.82
C GLN A 86 -4.52 3.34 -0.60
N ASP A 87 -3.76 2.76 0.33
CA ASP A 87 -2.35 3.12 0.55
C ASP A 87 -1.49 2.95 -0.73
N GLN A 88 -1.70 1.86 -1.48
CA GLN A 88 -0.98 1.64 -2.73
C GLN A 88 -1.38 2.63 -3.83
N LEU A 89 -2.63 3.10 -3.86
CA LEU A 89 -3.04 4.15 -4.77
C LEU A 89 -2.34 5.46 -4.43
N ASP A 90 -2.31 5.85 -3.16
CA ASP A 90 -1.65 7.08 -2.71
C ASP A 90 -0.15 7.06 -3.03
N VAL A 91 0.52 5.94 -2.79
CA VAL A 91 1.94 5.75 -3.13
C VAL A 91 2.17 5.88 -4.64
N LYS A 92 1.31 5.25 -5.47
CA LYS A 92 1.41 5.32 -6.93
C LYS A 92 1.14 6.74 -7.46
N PHE A 93 0.17 7.46 -6.88
CA PHE A 93 -0.08 8.85 -7.23
C PHE A 93 1.10 9.74 -6.90
N ALA A 94 1.63 9.64 -5.67
CA ALA A 94 2.80 10.42 -5.26
C ALA A 94 4.04 10.10 -6.12
N ALA A 95 4.20 8.85 -6.57
CA ALA A 95 5.25 8.48 -7.51
C ALA A 95 5.05 9.11 -8.90
N THR A 96 3.81 9.14 -9.39
CA THR A 96 3.45 9.74 -10.68
C THR A 96 3.67 11.26 -10.69
N GLU A 97 3.29 11.93 -9.59
CA GLU A 97 3.52 13.36 -9.41
C GLU A 97 5.02 13.70 -9.47
N ARG A 98 5.84 12.99 -8.69
CA ARG A 98 7.31 13.16 -8.71
C ARG A 98 7.92 12.89 -10.08
N ALA A 99 7.44 11.88 -10.80
CA ALA A 99 7.91 11.59 -12.15
C ALA A 99 7.55 12.71 -13.13
N THR A 100 6.36 13.30 -12.99
CA THR A 100 5.91 14.43 -13.82
C THR A 100 6.75 15.68 -13.57
N GLU A 101 7.07 15.96 -12.31
CA GLU A 101 7.97 17.05 -11.91
C GLU A 101 9.36 16.85 -12.53
N TRP A 102 9.97 15.68 -12.34
CA TRP A 102 11.26 15.35 -12.92
C TRP A 102 11.29 15.46 -14.46
N LEU A 103 10.25 14.97 -15.14
CA LEU A 103 10.14 15.10 -16.60
C LEU A 103 10.05 16.57 -17.04
N SER A 104 9.31 17.40 -16.29
CA SER A 104 9.16 18.81 -16.59
C SER A 104 10.48 19.56 -16.44
N GLU A 105 11.23 19.30 -15.37
CA GLU A 105 12.59 19.82 -15.18
C GLU A 105 13.51 19.40 -16.32
N ARG A 106 13.47 18.12 -16.70
CA ARG A 106 14.30 17.60 -17.79
C ARG A 106 13.97 18.24 -19.13
N VAL A 107 12.71 18.52 -19.40
CA VAL A 107 12.28 19.22 -20.62
C VAL A 107 12.83 20.66 -20.66
N LEU A 108 12.81 21.39 -19.54
CA LEU A 108 13.36 22.74 -19.46
C LEU A 108 14.88 22.76 -19.66
N GLU A 109 15.59 21.81 -19.05
CA GLU A 109 17.03 21.64 -19.23
C GLU A 109 17.38 21.39 -20.70
N LEU A 110 16.67 20.47 -21.37
CA LEU A 110 16.89 20.15 -22.78
C LEU A 110 16.57 21.33 -23.71
N GLN A 111 15.53 22.13 -23.41
CA GLN A 111 15.24 23.35 -24.17
C GLN A 111 16.40 24.36 -24.08
N THR A 112 16.95 24.55 -22.88
CA THR A 112 18.09 25.45 -22.66
C THR A 112 19.35 24.97 -23.38
N GLU A 113 19.62 23.67 -23.34
CA GLU A 113 20.74 23.06 -24.05
C GLU A 113 20.61 23.19 -25.58
N LEU A 114 19.38 23.05 -26.11
CA LEU A 114 19.07 23.25 -27.51
C LEU A 114 19.31 24.71 -27.94
N GLU A 115 18.75 25.68 -27.22
CA GLU A 115 18.93 27.12 -27.50
C GLU A 115 20.42 27.50 -27.49
N THR A 116 21.17 26.98 -26.52
CA THR A 116 22.62 27.21 -26.43
C THR A 116 23.36 26.62 -27.62
N SER A 117 23.00 25.40 -28.04
CA SER A 117 23.60 24.73 -29.19
C SER A 117 23.29 25.45 -30.50
N GLU A 118 22.06 25.94 -30.67
CA GLU A 118 21.66 26.75 -31.81
C GLU A 118 22.40 28.10 -31.86
N SER A 119 22.60 28.75 -30.72
CA SER A 119 23.40 29.99 -30.64
C SER A 119 24.85 29.75 -31.09
N ARG A 120 25.48 28.68 -30.61
CA ARG A 120 26.84 28.29 -31.02
C ARG A 120 26.92 27.97 -32.51
N LEU A 121 25.91 27.28 -33.07
CA LEU A 121 25.84 27.00 -34.50
C LEU A 121 25.73 28.29 -35.31
N LYS A 122 24.88 29.23 -34.87
CA LYS A 122 24.74 30.55 -35.51
C LYS A 122 26.07 31.31 -35.48
N GLU A 123 26.73 31.39 -34.32
CA GLU A 123 28.04 32.02 -34.18
C GLU A 123 29.11 31.36 -35.06
N PHE A 124 29.15 30.03 -35.12
CA PHE A 124 30.06 29.30 -36.00
C PHE A 124 29.75 29.62 -37.48
N SER A 125 28.49 29.58 -37.90
CA SER A 125 28.09 29.88 -39.28
C SER A 125 28.33 31.34 -39.68
N SER A 126 28.17 32.32 -38.77
CA SER A 126 28.46 33.72 -39.07
C SER A 126 29.96 34.00 -39.19
N ASN A 127 30.78 33.20 -38.52
CA ASN A 127 32.24 33.30 -38.58
C ASN A 127 32.86 32.45 -39.71
N THR A 128 32.08 31.56 -40.32
CA THR A 128 32.53 30.67 -41.39
C THR A 128 31.69 30.96 -42.62
N ASP A 129 32.22 31.74 -43.57
CA ASP A 129 31.62 31.88 -44.89
C ASP A 129 31.48 30.46 -45.48
N LEU A 130 30.25 30.07 -45.90
CA LEU A 130 29.86 28.82 -46.62
C LEU A 130 29.18 27.67 -45.81
N ILE A 131 28.00 27.21 -46.28
CA ILE A 131 27.77 25.91 -46.97
C ILE A 131 26.28 25.77 -47.36
N SER A 132 26.03 25.16 -48.52
CA SER A 132 24.81 25.12 -49.33
C SER A 132 23.67 24.22 -48.78
N PRO A 133 22.40 24.50 -49.16
CA PRO A 133 21.19 23.91 -48.56
C PRO A 133 20.96 22.41 -48.77
N GLU A 134 21.79 21.69 -49.54
CA GLU A 134 21.52 20.30 -49.94
C GLU A 134 21.77 19.26 -48.82
N GLY A 135 22.44 19.61 -47.71
CA GLY A 135 22.83 18.68 -46.66
C GLY A 135 21.77 18.35 -45.59
N LEU A 136 20.70 19.14 -45.46
CA LEU A 136 19.80 19.11 -44.29
C LEU A 136 18.68 18.05 -44.33
N VAL A 137 18.49 17.32 -45.43
CA VAL A 137 17.34 16.40 -45.60
C VAL A 137 17.56 14.98 -45.01
N GLY A 138 18.78 14.64 -44.58
CA GLY A 138 19.14 13.25 -44.24
C GLY A 138 18.82 12.74 -42.83
N LEU A 139 18.44 13.58 -41.87
CA LEU A 139 18.62 13.24 -40.45
C LEU A 139 17.39 12.84 -39.64
N ASN A 140 16.16 12.85 -40.18
CA ASN A 140 14.97 12.77 -39.32
C ASN A 140 13.99 11.63 -39.66
N ARG A 141 14.37 10.37 -39.43
CA ARG A 141 13.42 9.25 -39.59
C ARG A 141 13.67 8.06 -38.69
N TRP A 142 13.20 8.08 -37.43
CA TRP A 142 12.72 6.89 -36.68
C TRP A 142 11.85 7.29 -35.47
N THR A 143 10.55 6.95 -35.48
CA THR A 143 9.71 6.79 -34.26
C THR A 143 8.84 5.55 -34.44
N ALA A 144 8.71 4.74 -33.37
CA ALA A 144 7.84 3.55 -33.33
C ALA A 144 6.82 3.69 -32.18
N PRO A 145 5.58 3.19 -32.32
CA PRO A 145 4.57 3.30 -31.28
C PRO A 145 4.68 2.19 -30.22
N ILE A 146 4.40 2.53 -28.96
CA ILE A 146 4.25 1.58 -27.84
C ILE A 146 2.78 1.16 -27.77
N ALA A 147 2.53 -0.15 -27.71
CA ALA A 147 1.21 -0.72 -27.45
C ALA A 147 1.18 -1.39 -26.06
N TRP A 148 0.15 -1.11 -25.26
CA TRP A 148 -0.13 -1.80 -23.99
C TRP A 148 -1.47 -2.53 -24.08
N ALA A 149 -1.55 -3.73 -23.47
CA ALA A 149 -2.74 -4.58 -23.42
C ALA A 149 -3.22 -4.77 -21.96
N GLY A 150 -4.54 -4.73 -21.74
CA GLY A 150 -5.20 -4.72 -20.42
C GLY A 150 -5.45 -6.08 -19.76
N VAL A 151 -5.86 -6.04 -18.48
CA VAL A 151 -6.13 -7.19 -17.59
C VAL A 151 -7.62 -7.27 -17.19
N ASN A 152 -8.15 -8.48 -16.98
CA ASN A 152 -9.53 -8.75 -16.56
C ASN A 152 -9.62 -9.43 -15.16
N VAL A 153 -10.77 -9.28 -14.48
CA VAL A 153 -11.01 -9.39 -13.01
C VAL A 153 -11.44 -10.79 -12.50
N SER A 154 -11.07 -11.09 -11.24
CA SER A 154 -11.27 -12.36 -10.47
C SER A 154 -12.69 -12.60 -9.89
N ALA A 155 -12.96 -13.87 -9.52
CA ALA A 155 -14.12 -14.33 -8.71
C ALA A 155 -13.67 -14.91 -7.34
N CYS A 156 -14.48 -14.75 -6.28
CA CYS A 156 -14.21 -15.31 -4.92
C CYS A 156 -15.11 -16.52 -4.59
N SER A 157 -14.59 -17.41 -3.74
CA SER A 157 -15.31 -18.53 -3.10
C SER A 157 -14.98 -18.57 -1.61
N ALA A 158 -15.99 -18.75 -0.76
CA ALA A 158 -15.85 -18.85 0.69
C ALA A 158 -16.19 -20.27 1.17
N SER A 159 -15.47 -20.77 2.18
CA SER A 159 -15.76 -22.05 2.82
C SER A 159 -15.40 -22.04 4.32
N GLY A 160 -16.43 -22.08 5.18
CA GLY A 160 -16.31 -22.30 6.62
C GLY A 160 -15.85 -21.09 7.45
N LEU A 161 -14.99 -21.32 8.45
CA LEU A 161 -14.45 -20.31 9.38
C LEU A 161 -13.30 -19.48 8.78
N SER A 162 -12.96 -19.71 7.51
CA SER A 162 -11.93 -18.99 6.76
C SER A 162 -12.51 -18.48 5.44
N ALA A 163 -12.26 -17.22 5.12
CA ALA A 163 -12.44 -16.70 3.77
C ALA A 163 -11.06 -16.61 3.10
N ARG A 164 -10.93 -17.12 1.88
CA ARG A 164 -9.77 -16.90 1.01
C ARG A 164 -10.27 -16.14 -0.22
N CYS A 165 -9.77 -14.93 -0.44
CA CYS A 165 -9.96 -14.24 -1.72
C CYS A 165 -8.62 -14.20 -2.44
N PHE A 166 -8.61 -14.67 -3.68
CA PHE A 166 -7.49 -14.49 -4.60
C PHE A 166 -7.74 -13.19 -5.36
N ARG A 167 -6.85 -12.20 -5.18
CA ARG A 167 -6.91 -10.95 -5.92
C ARG A 167 -5.57 -10.70 -6.60
N VAL A 168 -5.60 -10.57 -7.92
CA VAL A 168 -4.45 -10.18 -8.74
C VAL A 168 -4.11 -8.73 -8.43
N LEU A 169 -2.86 -8.46 -8.06
CA LEU A 169 -2.32 -7.10 -7.97
C LEU A 169 -1.36 -6.90 -9.14
N ALA A 170 -1.55 -5.79 -9.87
CA ALA A 170 -0.65 -5.31 -10.91
C ALA A 170 -0.06 -3.94 -10.51
#